data_AF-A0A953M6L1-F1
#
_entry.id   AF-A0A953M6L1-F1
#
_cell.length_a   1.000
_cell.length_b   1.000
_cell.length_c   1.000
_cell.angle_alpha   90.00
_cell.angle_beta   90.00
_cell.angle_gamma   90.00
#
_symmetry.space_group_name_H-M   'P 1'
#
loop_
_entity.id
_entity.type
_entity.pdbx_description
1 polymer ?
#
loop_
_entity_poly.entity_id
_entity_poly.type
_entity_poly.pdbx_seq_one_letter_code
_entity_poly.pdbx_strand_id
1 'polypeptide(L)'
;MPHQSDVAMQAWSMPVIHPGNVAEYIEFGLYGWALSRFSGNWVGFKALSEVVESGMTVDLDQIRTEFPPPGDYVPPPGGLHYRWPDLPSLVIEQRLAAKLDAVRAFARGNSIDRWICPAPVADLGIVTVGKAHYDFLEVLRRLQLTPADLEAAGVRVYKVGLVFPLEPTRITTLIEGVREILVIEEKAPIVEQQIKTQLYN
;
A
#
# COMPACT_ATOMS: atom_id res chain seq x y z
N MET A 1 -1.62 21.93 -12.13
CA MET A 1 -0.67 22.22 -11.02
C MET A 1 -0.22 20.90 -10.43
N PRO A 2 1.08 20.67 -10.15
CA PRO A 2 1.55 19.43 -9.55
C PRO A 2 1.19 19.42 -8.06
N HIS A 3 -0.03 18.98 -7.74
CA HIS A 3 -0.50 18.81 -6.37
C HIS A 3 -0.59 17.34 -6.02
N GLN A 4 -0.42 17.04 -4.75
CA GLN A 4 -0.54 15.69 -4.22
C GLN A 4 -1.85 15.53 -3.46
N SER A 5 -2.75 14.72 -3.99
CA SER A 5 -4.07 14.49 -3.39
C SER A 5 -4.05 13.50 -2.22
N ASP A 6 -2.94 12.76 -2.04
CA ASP A 6 -2.81 11.71 -1.02
C ASP A 6 -3.06 12.23 0.40
N VAL A 7 -2.61 13.44 0.72
CA VAL A 7 -2.81 14.09 2.04
C VAL A 7 -4.29 14.43 2.27
N ALA A 8 -4.98 14.91 1.23
CA ALA A 8 -6.40 15.19 1.31
C ALA A 8 -7.24 13.90 1.49
N MET A 9 -6.85 12.82 0.80
CA MET A 9 -7.48 11.51 0.94
C MET A 9 -7.29 10.94 2.36
N GLN A 10 -6.08 11.09 2.92
CA GLN A 10 -5.81 10.73 4.32
C GLN A 10 -6.65 11.50 5.32
N ALA A 11 -6.85 12.81 5.10
CA ALA A 11 -7.72 13.62 5.95
C ALA A 11 -9.18 13.13 5.93
N TRP A 12 -9.60 12.43 4.88
CA TRP A 12 -10.90 11.76 4.78
C TRP A 12 -10.89 10.29 5.24
N SER A 13 -9.76 9.81 5.77
CA SER A 13 -9.53 8.39 6.11
C SER A 13 -9.78 7.43 4.94
N MET A 14 -9.58 7.92 3.71
CA MET A 14 -9.69 7.10 2.51
C MET A 14 -8.41 6.28 2.34
N PRO A 15 -8.47 4.95 2.23
CA PRO A 15 -7.32 4.15 1.84
C PRO A 15 -6.78 4.61 0.49
N VAL A 16 -5.47 4.63 0.33
CA VAL A 16 -4.82 5.12 -0.89
C VAL A 16 -3.95 4.02 -1.50
N ILE A 17 -4.21 3.70 -2.75
CA ILE A 17 -3.45 2.70 -3.52
C ILE A 17 -2.68 3.36 -4.66
N HIS A 18 -1.42 2.96 -4.84
CA HIS A 18 -0.49 3.51 -5.82
C HIS A 18 -0.03 2.44 -6.81
N PRO A 19 -0.73 2.25 -7.93
CA PRO A 19 -0.20 1.44 -9.01
C PRO A 19 0.97 2.15 -9.69
N GLY A 20 2.04 1.42 -10.01
CA GLY A 20 3.22 1.98 -10.67
C GLY A 20 3.35 1.67 -12.16
N ASN A 21 2.51 0.77 -12.71
CA ASN A 21 2.45 0.46 -14.14
C ASN A 21 1.00 0.11 -14.57
N VAL A 22 0.78 -0.14 -15.87
CA VAL A 22 -0.55 -0.42 -16.43
C VAL A 22 -1.14 -1.75 -15.95
N ALA A 23 -0.32 -2.80 -15.74
CA ALA A 23 -0.81 -4.07 -15.19
C ALA A 23 -1.38 -3.88 -13.77
N GLU A 24 -0.69 -3.09 -12.94
CA GLU A 24 -1.14 -2.75 -11.59
C GLU A 24 -2.39 -1.89 -11.57
N TYR A 25 -2.71 -1.14 -12.64
CA TYR A 25 -3.98 -0.43 -12.70
C TYR A 25 -5.17 -1.39 -12.66
N ILE A 26 -5.05 -2.53 -13.34
CA ILE A 26 -6.10 -3.55 -13.40
C ILE A 26 -6.19 -4.24 -12.03
N GLU A 27 -5.08 -4.79 -11.53
CA GLU A 27 -5.04 -5.50 -10.26
C GLU A 27 -5.44 -4.61 -9.08
N PHE A 28 -4.85 -3.41 -8.96
CA PHE A 28 -5.11 -2.52 -7.84
C PHE A 28 -6.50 -1.88 -7.95
N GLY A 29 -7.03 -1.70 -9.18
CA GLY A 29 -8.41 -1.27 -9.38
C GLY A 29 -9.41 -2.28 -8.82
N LEU A 30 -9.22 -3.57 -9.13
CA LEU A 30 -10.03 -4.67 -8.59
C LEU A 30 -9.86 -4.80 -7.06
N TYR A 31 -8.64 -4.65 -6.56
CA TYR A 31 -8.35 -4.61 -5.13
C TYR A 31 -9.09 -3.46 -4.44
N GLY A 32 -9.01 -2.23 -4.98
CA GLY A 32 -9.66 -1.05 -4.42
C GLY A 32 -11.18 -1.18 -4.41
N TRP A 33 -11.76 -1.81 -5.44
CA TRP A 33 -13.18 -2.13 -5.47
C TRP A 33 -13.57 -3.10 -4.36
N ALA A 34 -12.87 -4.23 -4.24
CA ALA A 34 -13.12 -5.23 -3.20
C ALA A 34 -12.93 -4.65 -1.78
N LEU A 35 -11.82 -3.93 -1.57
CA LEU A 35 -11.51 -3.23 -0.32
C LEU A 35 -12.61 -2.23 0.06
N SER A 36 -13.13 -1.46 -0.90
CA SER A 36 -14.24 -0.51 -0.64
C SER A 36 -15.50 -1.24 -0.18
N ARG A 37 -15.85 -2.37 -0.81
CA ARG A 37 -17.02 -3.18 -0.43
C ARG A 37 -16.86 -3.79 0.96
N PHE A 38 -15.67 -4.25 1.31
CA PHE A 38 -15.40 -4.82 2.61
C PHE A 38 -15.38 -3.78 3.74
N SER A 39 -14.64 -2.69 3.55
CA SER A 39 -14.38 -1.71 4.61
C SER A 39 -15.41 -0.59 4.72
N GLY A 40 -16.23 -0.38 3.68
CA GLY A 40 -17.13 0.77 3.61
C GLY A 40 -16.43 2.12 3.41
N ASN A 41 -15.13 2.13 3.12
CA ASN A 41 -14.38 3.32 2.73
C ASN A 41 -14.49 3.60 1.22
N TRP A 42 -14.34 4.87 0.86
CA TRP A 42 -13.91 5.24 -0.48
C TRP A 42 -12.41 5.02 -0.59
N VAL A 43 -11.97 4.46 -1.71
CA VAL A 43 -10.55 4.17 -1.95
C VAL A 43 -10.00 5.19 -2.94
N GLY A 44 -8.96 5.89 -2.55
CA GLY A 44 -8.17 6.75 -3.40
C GLY A 44 -7.28 5.91 -4.31
N PHE A 45 -7.38 6.12 -5.61
CA PHE A 45 -6.55 5.46 -6.61
C PHE A 45 -5.65 6.51 -7.26
N LYS A 46 -4.32 6.39 -7.08
CA LYS A 46 -3.39 7.35 -7.67
C LYS A 46 -3.19 7.04 -9.15
N ALA A 47 -3.61 7.97 -9.99
CA ALA A 47 -3.43 7.91 -11.43
C ALA A 47 -2.35 8.91 -11.87
N LEU A 48 -1.11 8.46 -11.99
CA LEU A 48 -0.01 9.28 -12.49
C LEU A 48 -0.14 9.42 -14.02
N SER A 49 -0.11 10.64 -14.54
CA SER A 49 -0.25 10.90 -15.99
C SER A 49 0.71 10.06 -16.82
N GLU A 50 1.97 9.94 -16.40
CA GLU A 50 2.98 9.12 -17.08
C GLU A 50 2.59 7.64 -17.20
N VAL A 51 1.87 7.10 -16.22
CA VAL A 51 1.40 5.70 -16.26
C VAL A 51 0.10 5.60 -17.05
N VAL A 52 -0.84 6.54 -16.87
CA VAL A 52 -2.12 6.61 -17.59
C VAL A 52 -1.90 6.71 -19.11
N GLU A 53 -0.92 7.50 -19.53
CA GLU A 53 -0.62 7.78 -20.95
C GLU A 53 0.38 6.78 -21.55
N SER A 54 0.83 5.79 -20.77
CA SER A 54 1.72 4.73 -21.23
C SER A 54 0.97 3.51 -21.77
N GLY A 55 1.68 2.62 -22.46
CA GLY A 55 1.16 1.33 -22.92
C GLY A 55 2.12 0.20 -22.57
N MET A 56 1.57 -0.97 -22.22
CA MET A 56 2.33 -2.21 -22.05
C MET A 56 1.48 -3.42 -22.47
N THR A 57 2.13 -4.51 -22.86
CA THR A 57 1.47 -5.82 -22.94
C THR A 57 1.22 -6.34 -21.53
N VAL A 58 -0.02 -6.72 -21.23
CA VAL A 58 -0.41 -7.29 -19.94
C VAL A 58 -0.84 -8.73 -20.15
N ASP A 59 -0.22 -9.65 -19.40
CA ASP A 59 -0.69 -11.02 -19.28
C ASP A 59 -1.84 -11.06 -18.26
N LEU A 60 -3.07 -11.27 -18.73
CA LEU A 60 -4.26 -11.26 -17.88
C LEU A 60 -4.33 -12.49 -16.97
N ASP A 61 -3.67 -13.59 -17.31
CA ASP A 61 -3.64 -14.79 -16.47
C ASP A 61 -2.78 -14.60 -15.21
N GLN A 62 -1.89 -13.61 -15.22
CA GLN A 62 -1.06 -13.23 -14.08
C GLN A 62 -1.70 -12.16 -13.18
N ILE A 63 -2.81 -11.54 -13.63
CA ILE A 63 -3.51 -10.53 -12.84
C ILE A 63 -4.34 -11.21 -11.77
N ARG A 64 -4.10 -10.86 -10.52
CA ARG A 64 -4.99 -11.29 -9.44
C ARG A 64 -6.32 -10.54 -9.55
N THR A 65 -7.40 -11.30 -9.72
CA THR A 65 -8.76 -10.74 -9.90
C THR A 65 -9.65 -10.90 -8.66
N GLU A 66 -9.30 -11.79 -7.74
CA GLU A 66 -10.10 -12.11 -6.57
C GLU A 66 -9.41 -11.75 -5.25
N PHE A 67 -10.16 -11.05 -4.39
CA PHE A 67 -9.72 -10.59 -3.07
C PHE A 67 -10.80 -10.93 -2.03
N PRO A 68 -10.87 -12.20 -1.56
CA PRO A 68 -11.90 -12.64 -0.64
C PRO A 68 -11.78 -11.91 0.71
N PRO A 69 -12.91 -11.64 1.40
CA PRO A 69 -12.86 -10.99 2.71
C PRO A 69 -12.09 -11.86 3.72
N PRO A 70 -11.32 -11.26 4.65
CA PRO A 70 -10.64 -12.00 5.71
C PRO A 70 -11.65 -12.69 6.63
N GLY A 71 -11.46 -13.99 6.87
CA GLY A 71 -12.38 -14.82 7.65
C GLY A 71 -12.34 -14.58 9.17
N ASP A 72 -11.30 -13.91 9.66
CA ASP A 72 -11.03 -13.63 11.07
C ASP A 72 -11.49 -12.23 11.52
N TYR A 73 -11.99 -11.40 10.60
CA TYR A 73 -12.40 -10.03 10.92
C TYR A 73 -13.86 -9.96 11.38
N VAL A 74 -14.09 -9.40 12.57
CA VAL A 74 -15.43 -9.17 13.11
C VAL A 74 -15.78 -7.68 13.03
N PRO A 75 -16.79 -7.28 12.24
CA PRO A 75 -17.19 -5.88 12.17
C PRO A 75 -17.80 -5.40 13.49
N PRO A 76 -17.75 -4.09 13.79
CA PRO A 76 -18.38 -3.54 14.98
C PRO A 76 -19.92 -3.75 14.95
N PRO A 77 -20.62 -3.77 16.09
CA PRO A 77 -22.07 -4.01 16.15
C PRO A 77 -22.92 -3.10 15.26
N GLY A 78 -22.47 -1.87 15.01
CA GLY A 78 -23.13 -0.90 14.13
C GLY A 78 -22.83 -1.06 12.64
N GLY A 79 -21.99 -2.02 12.26
CA GLY A 79 -21.48 -2.20 10.90
C GLY A 79 -20.49 -1.10 10.47
N LEU A 80 -19.91 -1.28 9.29
CA LEU A 80 -18.92 -0.36 8.73
C LEU A 80 -19.54 0.71 7.82
N HIS A 81 -20.65 0.42 7.16
CA HIS A 81 -21.20 1.30 6.13
C HIS A 81 -22.01 2.46 6.70
N TYR A 82 -21.96 3.61 6.03
CA TYR A 82 -22.85 4.73 6.32
C TYR A 82 -24.28 4.40 5.89
N ARG A 83 -25.25 4.80 6.72
CA ARG A 83 -26.68 4.58 6.54
C ARG A 83 -27.46 5.83 6.92
N TRP A 84 -28.60 6.04 6.30
CA TRP A 84 -29.48 7.12 6.68
C TRP A 84 -30.30 6.74 7.94
N PRO A 85 -30.45 7.63 8.94
CA PRO A 85 -29.69 8.86 9.17
C PRO A 85 -28.47 8.58 10.06
N ASP A 86 -27.27 8.86 9.56
CA ASP A 86 -26.04 8.95 10.36
C ASP A 86 -25.72 10.42 10.57
N LEU A 87 -26.14 10.97 11.71
CA LEU A 87 -25.89 12.37 12.08
C LEU A 87 -24.48 12.53 12.68
N PRO A 88 -23.84 13.71 12.51
CA PRO A 88 -22.55 14.03 13.13
C PRO A 88 -22.53 13.67 14.62
N SER A 89 -21.68 12.72 15.00
CA SER A 89 -21.61 12.17 16.36
C SER A 89 -20.34 11.38 16.59
N LEU A 90 -19.99 11.09 17.85
CA LEU A 90 -18.88 10.21 18.21
C LEU A 90 -18.97 8.83 17.56
N VAL A 91 -20.19 8.35 17.26
CA VAL A 91 -20.39 7.06 16.58
C VAL A 91 -19.82 7.09 15.16
N ILE A 92 -19.89 8.22 14.47
CA ILE A 92 -19.29 8.37 13.13
C ILE A 92 -17.76 8.33 13.21
N GLU A 93 -17.16 9.01 14.20
CA GLU A 93 -15.72 9.00 14.41
C GLU A 93 -15.20 7.61 14.77
N GLN A 94 -15.88 6.90 15.69
CA GLN A 94 -15.58 5.51 16.03
C GLN A 94 -15.70 4.58 14.81
N ARG A 95 -16.73 4.79 13.98
CA ARG A 95 -16.88 4.02 12.74
C ARG A 95 -15.73 4.30 11.77
N LEU A 96 -15.29 5.55 11.64
CA LEU A 96 -14.16 5.90 10.78
C LEU A 96 -12.88 5.16 11.18
N ALA A 97 -12.58 5.09 12.48
CA ALA A 97 -11.49 4.29 13.00
C ALA A 97 -11.68 2.78 12.69
N ALA A 98 -12.88 2.24 12.96
CA ALA A 98 -13.18 0.84 12.67
C ALA A 98 -13.06 0.49 11.18
N LYS A 99 -13.38 1.42 10.27
CA LYS A 99 -13.17 1.23 8.83
C LYS A 99 -11.68 1.14 8.48
N LEU A 100 -10.81 1.94 9.10
CA LEU A 100 -9.37 1.83 8.90
C LEU A 100 -8.82 0.50 9.43
N ASP A 101 -9.37 -0.01 10.54
CA ASP A 101 -9.02 -1.34 11.05
C ASP A 101 -9.48 -2.45 10.10
N ALA A 102 -10.67 -2.32 9.50
CA ALA A 102 -11.12 -3.19 8.43
C ALA A 102 -10.15 -3.16 7.24
N VAL A 103 -9.65 -1.98 6.86
CA VAL A 103 -8.69 -1.86 5.76
C VAL A 103 -7.39 -2.61 6.07
N ARG A 104 -6.84 -2.46 7.27
CA ARG A 104 -5.65 -3.20 7.70
C ARG A 104 -5.89 -4.71 7.71
N ALA A 105 -7.02 -5.17 8.23
CA ALA A 105 -7.38 -6.59 8.23
C ALA A 105 -7.52 -7.16 6.81
N PHE A 106 -8.15 -6.40 5.90
CA PHE A 106 -8.25 -6.78 4.49
C PHE A 106 -6.88 -6.84 3.83
N ALA A 107 -6.05 -5.81 4.03
CA ALA A 107 -4.70 -5.74 3.47
C ALA A 107 -3.79 -6.87 3.97
N ARG A 108 -3.97 -7.31 5.22
CA ARG A 108 -3.23 -8.45 5.80
C ARG A 108 -3.51 -9.75 5.03
N GLY A 109 -4.78 -10.03 4.73
CA GLY A 109 -5.17 -11.23 3.96
C GLY A 109 -5.00 -11.10 2.45
N ASN A 110 -5.04 -9.87 1.91
CA ASN A 110 -5.12 -9.59 0.48
C ASN A 110 -4.02 -8.64 0.00
N SER A 111 -2.82 -8.76 0.51
CA SER A 111 -1.83 -7.72 0.28
C SER A 111 -1.45 -7.57 -1.19
N ILE A 112 -1.45 -6.32 -1.65
CA ILE A 112 -0.95 -5.89 -2.97
C ILE A 112 0.50 -5.36 -2.89
N ASP A 113 1.05 -5.32 -1.69
CA ASP A 113 2.46 -5.02 -1.46
C ASP A 113 3.31 -6.25 -1.80
N ARG A 114 4.54 -6.04 -2.27
CA ARG A 114 5.39 -7.12 -2.80
C ARG A 114 6.76 -7.13 -2.12
N TRP A 115 7.21 -8.31 -1.72
CA TRP A 115 8.60 -8.54 -1.38
C TRP A 115 9.38 -8.74 -2.68
N ILE A 116 10.27 -7.80 -2.99
CA ILE A 116 11.08 -7.82 -4.20
C ILE A 116 12.39 -8.55 -3.92
N CYS A 117 12.96 -8.28 -2.76
CA CYS A 117 14.08 -9.00 -2.17
C CYS A 117 13.78 -9.19 -0.68
N PRO A 118 13.34 -10.38 -0.23
CA PRO A 118 13.00 -10.60 1.18
C PRO A 118 14.19 -10.43 2.13
N ALA A 119 15.39 -10.90 1.71
CA ALA A 119 16.65 -10.87 2.47
C ALA A 119 16.44 -11.07 3.99
N PRO A 120 16.25 -12.32 4.46
CA PRO A 120 15.92 -12.61 5.86
C PRO A 120 16.94 -12.03 6.85
N VAL A 121 18.21 -11.94 6.42
CA VAL A 121 19.27 -11.23 7.13
C VAL A 121 19.64 -10.00 6.31
N ALA A 122 19.31 -8.81 6.80
CA ALA A 122 19.55 -7.55 6.10
C ALA A 122 19.93 -6.45 7.10
N ASP A 123 20.90 -5.62 6.73
CA ASP A 123 21.28 -4.42 7.48
C ASP A 123 20.58 -3.16 6.93
N LEU A 124 20.15 -3.18 5.67
CA LEU A 124 19.46 -2.07 4.99
C LEU A 124 18.10 -2.53 4.44
N GLY A 125 17.04 -1.77 4.73
CA GLY A 125 15.70 -1.94 4.18
C GLY A 125 15.36 -0.82 3.19
N ILE A 126 15.02 -1.16 1.96
CA ILE A 126 14.56 -0.21 0.95
C ILE A 126 13.05 -0.41 0.75
N VAL A 127 12.29 0.67 0.93
CA VAL A 127 10.86 0.73 0.64
C VAL A 127 10.64 1.56 -0.61
N THR A 128 9.91 1.01 -1.56
CA THR A 128 9.57 1.70 -2.81
C THR A 128 8.06 1.81 -2.95
N VAL A 129 7.59 2.91 -3.55
CA VAL A 129 6.15 3.19 -3.67
C VAL A 129 5.78 3.51 -5.11
N GLY A 130 4.70 2.91 -5.61
CA GLY A 130 4.11 3.26 -6.91
C GLY A 130 5.11 3.23 -8.06
N LYS A 131 5.14 4.30 -8.87
CA LYS A 131 6.03 4.42 -10.05
C LYS A 131 7.51 4.49 -9.68
N ALA A 132 7.86 5.09 -8.53
CA ALA A 132 9.25 5.19 -8.07
C ALA A 132 9.90 3.81 -7.88
N HIS A 133 9.11 2.76 -7.66
CA HIS A 133 9.59 1.38 -7.70
C HIS A 133 10.21 0.99 -9.05
N TYR A 134 9.57 1.36 -10.17
CA TYR A 134 10.06 1.00 -11.51
C TYR A 134 11.30 1.84 -11.90
N ASP A 135 11.39 3.08 -11.42
CA ASP A 135 12.61 3.87 -11.54
C ASP A 135 13.78 3.22 -10.77
N PHE A 136 13.51 2.73 -9.55
CA PHE A 136 14.49 1.98 -8.76
C PHE A 136 14.94 0.69 -9.47
N LEU A 137 14.01 -0.09 -10.04
CA LEU A 137 14.36 -1.28 -10.82
C LEU A 137 15.21 -0.94 -12.06
N GLU A 138 14.93 0.17 -12.75
CA GLU A 138 15.73 0.63 -13.87
C GLU A 138 17.16 1.02 -13.45
N VAL A 139 17.32 1.62 -12.26
CA VAL A 139 18.65 1.89 -11.68
C VAL A 139 19.41 0.59 -11.41
N LEU A 140 18.78 -0.40 -10.77
CA LEU A 140 19.41 -1.71 -10.53
C LEU A 140 19.84 -2.37 -11.84
N ARG A 141 18.96 -2.35 -12.85
CA ARG A 141 19.26 -2.90 -14.18
C ARG A 141 20.48 -2.23 -14.82
N ARG A 142 20.60 -0.90 -14.72
CA ARG A 142 21.75 -0.14 -15.25
C ARG A 142 23.06 -0.44 -14.51
N LEU A 143 22.97 -0.67 -13.20
CA LEU A 143 24.09 -1.10 -12.37
C LEU A 143 24.40 -2.59 -12.51
N GLN A 144 23.58 -3.34 -13.27
CA GLN A 144 23.68 -4.80 -13.44
C GLN A 144 23.56 -5.56 -12.11
N LEU A 145 22.75 -5.03 -11.20
CA LEU A 145 22.45 -5.66 -9.92
C LEU A 145 21.16 -6.47 -10.00
N THR A 146 21.25 -7.72 -9.58
CA THR A 146 20.11 -8.64 -9.45
C THR A 146 19.57 -8.64 -8.02
N PRO A 147 18.34 -9.14 -7.78
CA PRO A 147 17.86 -9.37 -6.42
C PRO A 147 18.78 -10.26 -5.58
N ALA A 148 19.51 -11.20 -6.21
CA ALA A 148 20.48 -12.05 -5.51
C ALA A 148 21.70 -11.26 -5.03
N ASP A 149 22.16 -10.28 -5.82
CA ASP A 149 23.26 -9.38 -5.40
C ASP A 149 22.83 -8.51 -4.21
N LEU A 150 21.57 -8.03 -4.21
CA LEU A 150 21.00 -7.28 -3.10
C LEU A 150 20.90 -8.15 -1.83
N GLU A 151 20.41 -9.38 -1.95
CA GLU A 151 20.34 -10.31 -0.83
C GLU A 151 21.74 -10.63 -0.27
N ALA A 152 22.72 -10.90 -1.13
CA ALA A 152 24.10 -11.14 -0.73
C ALA A 152 24.74 -9.92 -0.03
N ALA A 153 24.32 -8.71 -0.40
CA ALA A 153 24.73 -7.47 0.24
C ALA A 153 23.93 -7.12 1.52
N GLY A 154 22.97 -7.95 1.92
CA GLY A 154 22.12 -7.69 3.08
C GLY A 154 21.14 -6.55 2.88
N VAL A 155 20.60 -6.40 1.65
CA VAL A 155 19.61 -5.37 1.29
C VAL A 155 18.24 -6.00 1.06
N ARG A 156 17.28 -5.64 1.92
CA ARG A 156 15.88 -6.01 1.81
C ARG A 156 15.14 -4.98 0.97
N VAL A 157 14.27 -5.42 0.07
CA VAL A 157 13.46 -4.53 -0.79
C VAL A 157 11.99 -4.89 -0.71
N TYR A 158 11.18 -3.90 -0.34
CA TYR A 158 9.73 -3.99 -0.25
C TYR A 158 9.06 -2.94 -1.12
N LYS A 159 8.04 -3.36 -1.86
CA LYS A 159 7.19 -2.48 -2.67
C LYS A 159 5.85 -2.31 -2.00
N VAL A 160 5.47 -1.07 -1.72
CA VAL A 160 4.16 -0.70 -1.18
C VAL A 160 3.20 -0.40 -2.33
N GLY A 161 2.05 -1.08 -2.31
CA GLY A 161 0.89 -0.82 -3.17
C GLY A 161 -0.23 -0.11 -2.42
N LEU A 162 -0.49 -0.47 -1.16
CA LEU A 162 -1.40 0.24 -0.26
C LEU A 162 -0.63 1.26 0.58
N VAL A 163 -0.66 2.52 0.18
CA VAL A 163 0.12 3.61 0.79
C VAL A 163 -0.48 4.11 2.09
N PHE A 164 -1.80 4.06 2.24
CA PHE A 164 -2.47 4.43 3.49
C PHE A 164 -3.75 3.60 3.68
N PRO A 165 -4.07 3.20 4.91
CA PRO A 165 -3.12 2.98 6.01
C PRO A 165 -2.17 1.82 5.68
N LEU A 166 -0.91 1.89 6.12
CA LEU A 166 -0.01 0.73 6.06
C LEU A 166 -0.56 -0.42 6.93
N GLU A 167 -0.37 -1.65 6.46
CA GLU A 167 -0.64 -2.86 7.23
C GLU A 167 0.55 -3.13 8.17
N PRO A 168 0.35 -3.17 9.50
CA PRO A 168 1.45 -3.11 10.45
C PRO A 168 2.34 -4.35 10.44
N THR A 169 1.81 -5.56 10.23
CA THR A 169 2.60 -6.80 10.40
C THR A 169 3.70 -6.94 9.37
N ARG A 170 3.44 -6.55 8.11
CA ARG A 170 4.46 -6.57 7.05
C ARG A 170 5.52 -5.49 7.27
N ILE A 171 5.14 -4.33 7.80
CA ILE A 171 6.10 -3.29 8.18
C ILE A 171 6.97 -3.76 9.35
N THR A 172 6.41 -4.45 10.35
CA THR A 172 7.21 -5.07 11.43
C THR A 172 8.22 -6.07 10.87
N THR A 173 7.82 -6.90 9.91
CA THR A 173 8.74 -7.84 9.24
C THR A 173 9.83 -7.11 8.46
N LEU A 174 9.51 -5.99 7.82
CA LEU A 174 10.46 -5.18 7.07
C LEU A 174 11.56 -4.62 7.97
N ILE A 175 11.21 -4.11 9.15
CA ILE A 175 12.14 -3.43 10.05
C ILE A 175 12.96 -4.41 10.91
N GLU A 176 12.55 -5.67 11.01
CA GLU A 176 13.21 -6.66 11.86
C GLU A 176 14.65 -6.94 11.38
N GLY A 177 15.62 -6.71 12.28
CA GLY A 177 17.05 -6.92 12.04
C GLY A 177 17.76 -5.84 11.22
N VAL A 178 17.02 -4.88 10.66
CA VAL A 178 17.53 -3.82 9.79
C VAL A 178 18.03 -2.63 10.62
N ARG A 179 19.17 -2.06 10.25
CA ARG A 179 19.75 -0.87 10.91
C ARG A 179 19.25 0.44 10.33
N GLU A 180 19.04 0.47 9.02
CA GLU A 180 18.63 1.67 8.28
C GLU A 180 17.50 1.38 7.31
N ILE A 181 16.57 2.33 7.16
CA ILE A 181 15.46 2.24 6.22
C ILE A 181 15.53 3.43 5.27
N LEU A 182 15.58 3.15 3.97
CA LEU A 182 15.46 4.13 2.90
C LEU A 182 14.08 4.01 2.26
N VAL A 183 13.27 5.07 2.35
CA VAL A 183 11.97 5.14 1.69
C VAL A 183 12.09 5.97 0.41
N ILE A 184 11.72 5.36 -0.72
CA ILE A 184 11.70 5.97 -2.05
C ILE A 184 10.22 6.13 -2.44
N GLU A 185 9.70 7.34 -2.22
CA GLU A 185 8.31 7.69 -2.50
C GLU A 185 8.18 9.08 -3.12
N GLU A 186 7.05 9.33 -3.80
CA GLU A 186 6.77 10.61 -4.45
C GLU A 186 5.34 11.12 -4.15
N LYS A 187 5.13 12.40 -3.81
CA LYS A 187 6.10 13.50 -3.57
C LYS A 187 6.34 13.77 -2.08
N ALA A 188 5.30 13.70 -1.26
CA ALA A 188 5.34 13.90 0.19
C ALA A 188 5.59 12.55 0.89
N PRO A 189 6.21 12.58 2.08
CA PRO A 189 6.66 11.40 2.80
C PRO A 189 5.51 10.70 3.54
N ILE A 190 4.56 10.08 2.84
CA ILE A 190 3.37 9.46 3.44
C ILE A 190 3.71 8.10 4.06
N VAL A 191 4.47 7.27 3.35
CA VAL A 191 4.90 5.95 3.82
C VAL A 191 5.96 6.12 4.90
N GLU A 192 6.95 6.98 4.68
CA GLU A 192 8.01 7.27 5.65
C GLU A 192 7.45 7.77 6.98
N GLN A 193 6.48 8.69 6.96
CA GLN A 193 5.86 9.19 8.18
C GLN A 193 5.13 8.08 8.94
N GLN A 194 4.36 7.23 8.25
CA GLN A 194 3.66 6.11 8.91
C GLN A 194 4.64 5.10 9.51
N ILE A 195 5.72 4.76 8.80
CA ILE A 195 6.77 3.87 9.33
C ILE A 195 7.41 4.49 10.58
N LYS A 196 7.76 5.78 10.55
CA LYS A 196 8.27 6.51 11.72
C LYS A 196 7.28 6.44 12.88
N THR A 197 6.01 6.74 12.65
CA THR A 197 4.97 6.67 13.69
C THR A 197 4.86 5.27 14.29
N GLN A 198 5.01 4.21 13.50
CA GLN A 198 4.96 2.82 13.99
C GLN A 198 6.22 2.41 14.76
N LEU A 199 7.37 3.04 14.52
CA LEU A 199 8.63 2.74 15.23
C LEU A 199 8.70 3.41 16.61
N TYR A 200 7.99 4.52 16.81
CA TYR A 200 8.07 5.32 18.04
C TYR A 200 6.84 5.21 18.96
N ASN A 201 5.76 4.55 18.52
CA ASN A 201 4.54 4.32 19.31
C ASN A 201 4.26 2.83 19.45
#